data_AF-A0A7J2R259-F1
#
_entry.id   AF-A0A7J2R259-F1
#
_cell.length_a   1.000
_cell.length_b   1.000
_cell.length_c   1.000
_cell.angle_alpha   90.00
_cell.angle_beta   90.00
_cell.angle_gamma   90.00
#
_symmetry.space_group_name_H-M   'P 1'
#
loop_
_entity.id
_entity.type
_entity.pdbx_description
1 polymer ?
#
loop_
_entity_poly.entity_id
_entity_poly.type
_entity_poly.pdbx_seq_one_letter_code
_entity_poly.pdbx_strand_id
1 'polypeptide(L)'
;MYRKCSRCNKRYFKLEEDLRIRLLKSSNLWEIEERIKLYGGFIQKTEYSLIGGNRIDLLCFKTPELIIIELKKYIAKPEAFGQILNYILISREKHSSFGFSSVRGIILAHRISEKLKNLVSQYQNERIDLKEYYIDSRDRIRIGNSICI
;
A
#
# COMPACT_ATOMS: atom_id res chain seq x y z
N MET A 1 -7.66 -8.59 16.83
CA MET A 1 -6.49 -7.96 16.20
C MET A 1 -5.78 -8.89 15.20
N TYR A 2 -5.18 -10.01 15.61
CA TYR A 2 -4.32 -10.81 14.72
C TYR A 2 -4.84 -12.23 14.40
N ARG A 3 -4.28 -12.83 13.35
CA ARG A 3 -4.34 -14.26 12.99
C ARG A 3 -2.94 -14.79 12.72
N LYS A 4 -2.75 -16.11 12.81
CA LYS A 4 -1.48 -16.79 12.47
C LYS A 4 -1.58 -17.38 11.07
N CYS A 5 -0.58 -17.15 10.23
CA CYS A 5 -0.50 -17.81 8.93
C CYS A 5 -0.02 -19.25 9.13
N SER A 6 -0.78 -20.23 8.66
CA SER A 6 -0.38 -21.65 8.74
C SER A 6 0.85 -21.99 7.91
N ARG A 7 1.18 -21.18 6.89
CA ARG A 7 2.30 -21.46 5.98
C ARG A 7 3.65 -20.91 6.48
N CYS A 8 3.67 -19.73 7.09
CA CYS A 8 4.92 -19.09 7.54
C CYS A 8 4.98 -18.85 9.05
N ASN A 9 3.95 -19.27 9.79
CA ASN A 9 3.83 -19.12 11.25
C ASN A 9 3.84 -17.66 11.77
N LYS A 10 3.91 -16.67 10.87
CA LYS A 10 3.89 -15.24 11.19
C LYS A 10 2.46 -14.74 11.41
N ARG A 11 2.33 -13.64 12.14
CA ARG A 11 1.05 -13.01 12.45
C ARG A 11 0.66 -11.97 11.40
N TYR A 12 -0.63 -11.84 11.12
CA TYR A 12 -1.24 -10.86 10.21
C TYR A 12 -2.54 -10.29 10.81
N PHE A 13 -3.05 -9.18 10.27
CA PHE A 13 -4.26 -8.53 10.78
C PHE A 13 -5.56 -9.23 10.38
N LYS A 14 -6.60 -9.16 11.22
CA LYS A 14 -7.94 -9.69 10.91
C LYS A 14 -8.68 -8.83 9.87
N LEU A 15 -8.44 -7.52 9.88
CA LEU A 15 -9.08 -6.51 9.02
C LEU A 15 -8.01 -5.61 8.39
N GLU A 16 -8.29 -5.06 7.20
CA GLU A 16 -7.42 -4.07 6.54
C GLU A 16 -7.38 -2.74 7.29
N GLU A 17 -8.51 -2.36 7.90
CA GLU A 17 -8.59 -1.21 8.79
C GLU A 17 -7.63 -1.31 9.99
N ASP A 18 -7.51 -2.49 10.62
CA ASP A 18 -6.56 -2.68 11.73
C ASP A 18 -5.11 -2.44 11.28
N LEU A 19 -4.76 -2.92 10.07
CA LEU A 19 -3.44 -2.72 9.47
C LEU A 19 -3.18 -1.24 9.22
N ARG A 20 -4.13 -0.54 8.59
CA ARG A 20 -4.08 0.90 8.30
C ARG A 20 -3.91 1.72 9.56
N ILE A 21 -4.76 1.51 10.57
CA ILE A 21 -4.68 2.20 11.86
C ILE A 21 -3.32 1.97 12.51
N ARG A 22 -2.77 0.75 12.46
CA ARG A 22 -1.48 0.45 13.06
C ARG A 22 -0.31 1.12 12.33
N LEU A 23 -0.35 1.17 11.00
CA LEU A 23 0.63 1.89 10.18
C LEU A 23 0.64 3.39 10.52
N LEU A 24 -0.55 3.99 10.63
CA LEU A 24 -0.73 5.42 10.93
C LEU A 24 -0.31 5.79 12.36
N LYS A 25 -0.68 4.97 13.37
CA LYS A 25 -0.37 5.25 14.78
C LYS A 25 1.12 5.22 15.12
N SER A 26 1.89 4.40 14.40
CA SER A 26 3.27 4.10 14.77
C SER A 26 4.30 4.87 13.95
N SER A 27 3.84 5.80 13.09
CA SER A 27 4.65 6.44 12.06
C SER A 27 5.40 5.43 11.17
N ASN A 28 4.95 4.17 11.10
CA ASN A 28 5.65 3.07 10.40
C ASN A 28 5.64 3.23 8.87
N LEU A 29 5.14 4.35 8.35
CA LEU A 29 5.24 4.64 6.93
C LEU A 29 6.71 4.62 6.48
N TRP A 30 7.67 4.99 7.33
CA TRP A 30 9.10 4.87 7.03
C TRP A 30 9.57 3.43 6.80
N GLU A 31 8.91 2.43 7.40
CA GLU A 31 9.19 1.01 7.13
C GLU A 31 8.68 0.61 5.73
N ILE A 32 7.65 1.30 5.21
CA ILE A 32 7.18 1.09 3.84
C ILE A 32 8.25 1.66 2.91
N GLU A 33 8.60 2.92 3.10
CA GLU A 33 9.65 3.58 2.33
C GLU A 33 10.21 4.79 3.09
N GLU A 34 11.51 4.99 3.04
CA GLU A 34 12.14 6.14 3.66
C GLU A 34 11.61 7.48 3.12
N ARG A 35 11.39 8.42 4.05
CA ARG A 35 10.95 9.80 3.82
C ARG A 35 9.55 9.94 3.20
N ILE A 36 8.77 8.87 3.14
CA ILE A 36 7.37 8.94 2.75
C ILE A 36 6.56 9.73 3.79
N LYS A 37 5.61 10.54 3.33
CA LYS A 37 4.71 11.34 4.18
C LYS A 37 3.27 11.07 3.79
N LEU A 38 2.36 11.12 4.77
CA LEU A 38 0.93 11.01 4.53
C LEU A 38 0.42 12.29 3.86
N TYR A 39 -0.30 12.15 2.74
CA TYR A 39 -0.92 13.26 2.05
C TYR A 39 -2.08 13.81 2.88
N GLY A 40 -2.17 15.13 3.07
CA GLY A 40 -3.17 15.75 3.96
C GLY A 40 -2.83 15.68 5.46
N GLY A 41 -1.67 15.12 5.84
CA GLY A 41 -1.16 15.12 7.21
C GLY A 41 -1.83 14.12 8.17
N PHE A 42 -1.35 14.07 9.42
CA PHE A 42 -1.69 13.05 10.43
C PHE A 42 -3.16 13.00 10.88
N ILE A 43 -3.98 13.98 10.47
CA ILE A 43 -5.40 14.03 10.81
C ILE A 43 -6.18 12.97 10.01
N GLN A 44 -5.64 12.51 8.87
CA GLN A 44 -6.27 11.51 8.02
C GLN A 44 -6.13 10.10 8.63
N LYS A 45 -7.04 9.78 9.55
CA LYS A 45 -7.18 8.45 10.17
C LYS A 45 -7.97 7.46 9.33
N THR A 46 -8.54 7.92 8.21
CA THR A 46 -9.46 7.18 7.36
C THR A 46 -8.92 7.04 5.93
N GLU A 47 -9.65 6.34 5.06
CA GLU A 47 -9.31 6.21 3.65
C GLU A 47 -9.36 7.60 2.99
N TYR A 48 -8.56 7.81 1.95
CA TYR A 48 -8.60 9.02 1.13
C TYR A 48 -9.69 8.88 0.06
N SER A 49 -10.72 9.72 0.14
CA SER A 49 -11.81 9.74 -0.84
C SER A 49 -11.38 10.39 -2.15
N LEU A 50 -11.51 9.63 -3.24
CA LEU A 50 -11.46 10.12 -4.61
C LEU A 50 -12.86 10.51 -5.11
N ILE A 51 -12.90 11.20 -6.26
CA ILE A 51 -14.15 11.48 -6.98
C ILE A 51 -14.75 10.14 -7.45
N GLY A 52 -16.08 10.06 -7.51
CA GLY A 52 -16.79 8.85 -7.94
C GLY A 52 -16.87 7.74 -6.89
N GLY A 53 -16.62 8.05 -5.60
CA GLY A 53 -16.79 7.12 -4.49
C GLY A 53 -15.62 6.14 -4.28
N ASN A 54 -14.58 6.20 -5.12
CA ASN A 54 -13.35 5.44 -4.93
C ASN A 54 -12.64 5.88 -3.65
N ARG A 55 -12.03 4.92 -2.95
CA ARG A 55 -11.32 5.17 -1.68
C ARG A 55 -9.95 4.53 -1.72
N ILE A 56 -8.92 5.34 -1.52
CA ILE A 56 -7.54 4.88 -1.41
C ILE A 56 -7.27 4.58 0.07
N ASP A 57 -6.72 3.41 0.37
CA ASP A 57 -6.34 3.05 1.75
C ASP A 57 -5.40 4.08 2.39
N LEU A 58 -4.30 4.39 1.69
CA LEU A 58 -3.35 5.43 2.09
C LEU A 58 -2.86 6.20 0.86
N LEU A 59 -3.03 7.51 0.88
CA LEU A 59 -2.41 8.42 -0.07
C LEU A 59 -1.20 9.08 0.58
N CYS A 60 -0.04 8.92 -0.02
CA CYS A 60 1.23 9.40 0.50
C CYS A 60 2.00 10.18 -0.56
N PHE A 61 3.08 10.85 -0.16
CA PHE A 61 3.96 11.53 -1.07
C PHE A 61 5.42 11.50 -0.62
N LYS A 62 6.30 11.61 -1.61
CA LYS A 62 7.72 11.87 -1.48
C LYS A 62 8.11 12.70 -2.69
N THR A 63 8.03 14.03 -2.53
CA THR A 63 8.17 14.97 -3.64
C THR A 63 9.39 14.64 -4.52
N PRO A 64 9.20 14.55 -5.85
CA PRO A 64 8.01 14.94 -6.62
C PRO A 64 6.98 13.81 -6.87
N GLU A 65 7.08 12.67 -6.18
CA GLU A 65 6.21 11.51 -6.36
C GLU A 65 4.98 11.54 -5.43
N LEU A 66 3.81 11.26 -6.00
CA LEU A 66 2.63 10.84 -5.27
C LEU A 66 2.59 9.30 -5.21
N ILE A 67 2.32 8.74 -4.03
CA ILE A 67 2.44 7.30 -3.76
C ILE A 67 1.11 6.80 -3.21
N ILE A 68 0.48 5.88 -3.93
CA ILE A 68 -0.76 5.23 -3.53
C ILE A 68 -0.42 3.89 -2.91
N ILE A 69 -0.94 3.59 -1.73
CA ILE A 69 -0.69 2.31 -1.08
C ILE A 69 -2.02 1.58 -0.92
N GLU A 70 -2.14 0.45 -1.59
CA GLU A 70 -3.27 -0.49 -1.46
C GLU A 70 -2.94 -1.54 -0.41
N LEU A 71 -3.77 -1.66 0.62
CA LEU A 71 -3.53 -2.56 1.75
C LEU A 71 -4.33 -3.85 1.58
N LYS A 72 -3.67 -5.00 1.71
CA LYS A 72 -4.35 -6.30 1.83
C LYS A 72 -3.99 -6.98 3.14
N LYS A 73 -5.00 -7.32 3.95
CA LYS A 73 -4.75 -7.93 5.27
C LYS A 73 -4.01 -9.26 5.21
N TYR A 74 -4.21 -10.04 4.14
CA TYR A 74 -3.65 -11.38 4.02
C TYR A 74 -2.95 -11.58 2.67
N ILE A 75 -3.56 -12.30 1.73
CA ILE A 75 -2.99 -12.54 0.40
C ILE A 75 -3.52 -11.49 -0.57
N ALA A 76 -2.65 -10.70 -1.18
CA ALA A 76 -3.01 -9.89 -2.34
C ALA A 76 -3.09 -10.76 -3.60
N LYS A 77 -4.17 -10.59 -4.33
CA LYS A 77 -4.53 -11.31 -5.55
C LYS A 77 -4.64 -10.31 -6.73
N PRO A 78 -4.75 -10.77 -7.99
CA PRO A 78 -4.78 -9.89 -9.16
C PRO A 78 -5.81 -8.75 -9.10
N GLU A 79 -6.89 -8.87 -8.33
CA GLU A 79 -7.88 -7.79 -8.17
C GLU A 79 -7.25 -6.52 -7.57
N ALA A 80 -6.24 -6.65 -6.70
CA ALA A 80 -5.52 -5.51 -6.11
C ALA A 80 -4.77 -4.69 -7.18
N PHE A 81 -4.35 -5.33 -8.28
CA PHE A 81 -3.73 -4.64 -9.40
C PHE A 81 -4.73 -3.72 -10.12
N GLY A 82 -5.94 -4.20 -10.37
CA GLY A 82 -6.99 -3.38 -10.98
C GLY A 82 -7.37 -2.18 -10.09
N GLN A 83 -7.46 -2.39 -8.78
CA GLN A 83 -7.72 -1.31 -7.82
C GLN A 83 -6.65 -0.23 -7.85
N ILE A 84 -5.37 -0.63 -7.71
CA ILE A 84 -4.28 0.35 -7.65
C ILE A 84 -4.06 1.07 -8.98
N LEU A 85 -4.25 0.37 -10.11
CA LEU A 85 -4.16 0.98 -11.44
C LEU A 85 -5.23 2.07 -11.61
N ASN A 86 -6.47 1.78 -11.24
CA ASN A 86 -7.55 2.76 -11.27
C ASN A 86 -7.22 3.99 -10.40
N TYR A 87 -6.69 3.78 -9.20
CA TYR A 87 -6.30 4.89 -8.32
C TYR A 87 -5.16 5.73 -8.90
N ILE A 88 -4.13 5.10 -9.51
CA ILE A 88 -3.03 5.83 -10.16
C ILE A 88 -3.57 6.75 -11.25
N LEU A 89 -4.45 6.24 -12.12
CA LEU A 89 -5.00 7.02 -13.24
C LEU A 89 -5.81 8.22 -12.74
N ILE A 90 -6.75 8.01 -11.80
CA ILE A 90 -7.56 9.08 -11.23
C ILE A 90 -6.69 10.11 -10.49
N SER A 91 -5.71 9.65 -9.70
CA SER A 91 -4.84 10.54 -8.95
C SER A 91 -3.91 11.34 -9.84
N ARG A 92 -3.42 10.77 -10.95
CA ARG A 92 -2.59 11.50 -11.92
C ARG A 92 -3.34 12.68 -12.50
N GLU A 93 -4.58 12.47 -12.92
CA GLU A 93 -5.43 13.53 -13.45
C GLU A 93 -5.67 14.61 -12.37
N LYS A 94 -6.15 14.19 -11.20
CA LYS A 94 -6.50 15.10 -10.09
C LYS A 94 -5.33 15.91 -9.54
N HIS A 95 -4.14 15.31 -9.44
CA HIS A 95 -3.00 15.91 -8.73
C HIS A 95 -1.92 16.51 -9.64
N SER A 96 -2.09 16.45 -10.96
CA SER A 96 -1.19 17.03 -11.96
C SER A 96 -0.82 18.50 -11.69
N SER A 97 -1.77 19.30 -11.19
CA SER A 97 -1.58 20.72 -10.90
C SER A 97 -0.98 21.03 -9.52
N PHE A 98 -0.67 20.01 -8.70
CA PHE A 98 -0.23 20.18 -7.31
C PHE A 98 1.28 19.95 -7.12
N GLY A 99 2.07 20.07 -8.19
CA GLY A 99 3.54 19.95 -8.14
C GLY A 99 4.06 18.52 -8.02
N PHE A 100 3.21 17.51 -8.21
CA PHE A 100 3.64 16.11 -8.36
C PHE A 100 3.90 15.80 -9.83
N SER A 101 5.09 15.29 -10.14
CA SER A 101 5.46 14.96 -11.52
C SER A 101 5.17 13.49 -11.88
N SER A 102 4.93 12.65 -10.87
CA SER A 102 4.65 11.23 -11.08
C SER A 102 3.73 10.68 -10.00
N VAL A 103 3.00 9.62 -10.36
CA VAL A 103 2.16 8.83 -9.45
C VAL A 103 2.58 7.38 -9.58
N ARG A 104 2.79 6.70 -8.45
CA ARG A 104 3.09 5.26 -8.41
C ARG A 104 2.30 4.53 -7.33
N GLY A 105 2.23 3.22 -7.47
CA GLY A 105 1.52 2.34 -6.55
C GLY A 105 2.45 1.49 -5.68
N ILE A 106 1.99 1.14 -4.49
CA ILE A 106 2.52 0.06 -3.65
C ILE A 106 1.36 -0.84 -3.25
N ILE A 107 1.42 -2.14 -3.55
CA ILE A 107 0.52 -3.12 -2.95
C ILE A 107 1.23 -3.72 -1.73
N LEU A 108 0.68 -3.49 -0.53
CA LEU A 108 1.22 -3.97 0.73
C LEU A 108 0.32 -5.05 1.32
N ALA A 109 0.83 -6.27 1.42
CA ALA A 109 0.04 -7.40 1.92
C ALA A 109 0.83 -8.28 2.89
N HIS A 110 0.17 -9.20 3.59
CA HIS A 110 0.93 -10.19 4.35
C HIS A 110 1.68 -11.16 3.43
N ARG A 111 1.06 -11.49 2.29
CA ARG A 111 1.62 -12.30 1.22
C ARG A 111 1.14 -11.81 -0.14
N ILE A 112 1.95 -11.97 -1.17
CA ILE A 112 1.58 -11.68 -2.55
C ILE A 112 1.41 -13.00 -3.32
N SER A 113 0.28 -13.14 -4.02
CA SER A 113 0.08 -14.31 -4.89
C SER A 113 1.03 -14.28 -6.09
N GLU A 114 1.47 -15.46 -6.53
CA GLU A 114 2.38 -15.57 -7.70
C GLU A 114 1.74 -15.02 -8.98
N LYS A 115 0.42 -15.17 -9.13
CA LYS A 115 -0.33 -14.58 -10.24
C LYS A 115 -0.23 -13.06 -10.26
N LEU A 116 -0.33 -12.41 -9.09
CA LEU A 116 -0.19 -10.95 -8.99
C LEU A 116 1.25 -10.51 -9.26
N LYS A 117 2.25 -11.25 -8.77
CA LYS A 117 3.66 -11.00 -9.11
C LYS A 117 3.90 -11.03 -10.62
N ASN A 118 3.47 -12.10 -11.27
CA ASN A 118 3.61 -12.26 -12.72
C ASN A 118 2.86 -11.17 -13.50
N LEU A 119 1.67 -10.76 -13.03
CA LEU A 119 0.90 -9.70 -13.65
C LEU A 119 1.65 -8.37 -13.61
N VAL A 120 2.17 -7.99 -12.43
CA VAL A 120 2.91 -6.74 -12.23
C VAL A 120 4.23 -6.77 -13.00
N SER A 121 4.92 -7.91 -13.05
CA SER A 121 6.17 -8.02 -13.80
C SER A 121 5.99 -7.93 -15.31
N GLN A 122 4.84 -8.36 -15.84
CA GLN A 122 4.53 -8.26 -17.27
C GLN A 122 3.96 -6.89 -17.67
N TYR A 123 3.27 -6.20 -16.76
CA TYR A 123 2.70 -4.89 -17.02
C TYR A 123 3.60 -3.77 -16.50
N GLN A 124 4.41 -3.20 -17.40
CA GLN A 124 5.44 -2.20 -17.07
C GLN A 124 5.03 -0.76 -17.40
N ASN A 125 3.79 -0.52 -17.83
CA ASN A 125 3.31 0.84 -18.17
C ASN A 125 3.14 1.74 -16.94
N GLU A 126 3.04 1.15 -15.75
CA GLU A 126 2.84 1.86 -14.50
C GLU A 126 3.77 1.32 -13.43
N ARG A 127 4.37 2.22 -12.64
CA ARG A 127 5.26 1.82 -11.54
C ARG A 127 4.43 1.33 -10.35
N ILE A 128 4.40 0.02 -10.13
CA ILE A 128 3.69 -0.62 -9.03
C ILE A 128 4.65 -1.53 -8.28
N ASP A 129 4.98 -1.18 -7.03
CA ASP A 129 5.83 -1.98 -6.17
C ASP A 129 5.00 -2.99 -5.37
N LEU A 130 5.55 -4.19 -5.17
CA LEU A 130 4.96 -5.24 -4.34
C LEU A 130 5.74 -5.37 -3.03
N LYS A 131 5.05 -5.24 -1.89
CA LYS A 131 5.67 -5.37 -0.56
C LYS A 131 4.89 -6.31 0.33
N GLU A 132 5.63 -7.13 1.08
CA GLU A 132 5.05 -8.01 2.09
C GLU A 132 5.30 -7.46 3.50
N TYR A 133 4.31 -7.54 4.39
CA TYR A 133 4.47 -7.22 5.80
C TYR A 133 4.30 -8.44 6.70
N TYR A 134 4.90 -8.39 7.87
CA TYR A 134 4.60 -9.31 8.96
C TYR A 134 4.63 -8.60 10.30
N ILE A 135 4.08 -9.27 11.30
CA ILE A 135 4.07 -8.77 12.68
C ILE A 135 5.10 -9.57 13.47
N ASP A 136 6.13 -8.88 13.97
CA ASP A 136 7.20 -9.50 14.77
C ASP A 136 6.73 -9.88 16.17
N SER A 137 7.58 -10.49 17.00
CA SER A 137 7.24 -10.91 18.37
C SER A 137 6.94 -9.75 19.32
N ARG A 138 7.27 -8.51 18.96
CA ARG A 138 7.02 -7.28 19.73
C ARG A 138 5.83 -6.47 19.19
N ASP A 139 4.95 -7.12 18.43
CA ASP A 139 3.77 -6.51 17.80
C ASP A 139 4.08 -5.35 16.84
N ARG A 140 5.31 -5.30 16.30
CA ARG A 140 5.69 -4.30 15.31
C ARG A 140 5.42 -4.80 13.90
N ILE A 141 4.91 -3.91 13.05
CA ILE A 141 4.83 -4.17 11.61
C ILE A 141 6.24 -4.06 11.06
N ARG A 142 6.68 -5.11 10.38
CA ARG A 142 7.92 -5.16 9.61
C ARG A 142 7.57 -5.36 8.16
N ILE A 143 8.25 -4.64 7.29
CA ILE A 143 8.02 -4.70 5.85
C ILE A 143 9.24 -5.33 5.21
N GLY A 144 9.02 -6.37 4.43
CA GLY A 144 10.06 -7.00 3.63
C GLY A 144 10.49 -6.07 2.50
N ASN A 145 11.68 -6.32 1.96
CA ASN A 145 12.17 -5.59 0.80
C ASN A 145 11.15 -5.66 -0.35
N SER A 146 11.14 -4.62 -1.20
CA SER A 146 10.39 -4.65 -2.45
C SER A 146 10.70 -5.95 -3.18
N ILE A 147 9.65 -6.66 -3.61
CA ILE A 147 9.80 -7.72 -4.58
C ILE A 147 9.96 -6.98 -5.92
N CYS A 148 11.18 -6.55 -6.21
CA CYS A 148 11.54 -6.09 -7.54
C CYS A 148 11.51 -7.32 -8.45
N ILE A 149 10.61 -7.31 -9.44
CA ILE A 149 10.50 -8.36 -10.46
C ILE A 149 10.88 -7.73 -11.79
#